data_AF-A0A4Q3S418-F1
#
_entry.id   AF-A0A4Q3S418-F1
#
_cell.length_a   1.000
_cell.length_b   1.000
_cell.length_c   1.000
_cell.angle_alpha   90.00
_cell.angle_beta   90.00
_cell.angle_gamma   90.00
#
_symmetry.space_group_name_H-M   'P 1'
#
loop_
_entity.id
_entity.type
_entity.pdbx_description
1 polymer ?
#
loop_
_entity_poly.entity_id
_entity_poly.type
_entity_poly.pdbx_seq_one_letter_code
_entity_poly.pdbx_strand_id
1 'polypeptide(L)'
;EDVKDFLRPNMLVLDRCKKILLEGVTFQNSPAWCLHPLMSEDITIRNLYVKNPWYAQNGDGLDLESCKNVVIENSVFDVGDDGICIKSGRDEEGRKRGMPTENVIVKNCTVYHAHGGFVIGSEMSGGARNIYVNDCTFIGTDIGLRFKTTRGRGGIVENIYINNITMKDIPGEAILFDMYYAAQDPILLAGEQRAPPRVEALPVGEGTPQFRDIQINNVVCNGAGKAIFVRGLPEMNVKNIVLKDMVIQAQEGLDMTEGSNITLQNVKLITENKGPVLNIHNSQNINLRGVSYAPSVPVYLNVSGEKSAGIKIEGLDKKSATGPIQYTFGATEKAVQSTSN
;
A
#
# COMPACT_ATOMS: atom_id res chain seq x y z
N GLU A 1 -21.02 -9.61 28.33
CA GLU A 1 -19.96 -8.87 29.02
C GLU A 1 -20.38 -7.42 29.10
N ASP A 2 -20.01 -6.73 30.19
CA ASP A 2 -20.26 -5.30 30.33
C ASP A 2 -19.41 -4.51 29.34
N VAL A 3 -20.03 -3.51 28.70
CA VAL A 3 -19.35 -2.59 27.79
C VAL A 3 -18.18 -1.93 28.53
N LYS A 4 -16.98 -1.96 27.93
CA LYS A 4 -15.81 -1.28 28.49
C LYS A 4 -15.83 0.18 28.07
N ASP A 5 -15.93 1.10 29.03
CA ASP A 5 -16.07 2.54 28.79
C ASP A 5 -14.94 3.18 27.96
N PHE A 6 -13.78 2.51 27.85
CA PHE A 6 -12.62 2.97 27.08
C PHE A 6 -12.57 2.47 25.63
N LEU A 7 -13.54 1.65 25.19
CA LEU A 7 -13.69 1.23 23.80
C LEU A 7 -14.77 2.07 23.11
N ARG A 8 -14.35 3.02 22.27
CA ARG A 8 -15.27 3.87 21.51
C ARG A 8 -16.06 3.04 20.49
N PRO A 9 -17.36 3.29 20.30
CA PRO A 9 -18.15 2.60 19.30
C PRO A 9 -17.85 3.12 17.89
N ASN A 10 -18.09 2.28 16.89
CA ASN A 10 -18.13 2.69 15.48
C ASN A 10 -19.47 3.38 15.19
N MET A 11 -19.53 4.26 14.19
CA MET A 11 -20.75 5.01 13.89
C MET A 11 -21.86 4.14 13.29
N LEU A 12 -21.56 3.33 12.28
CA LEU A 12 -22.48 2.35 11.69
C LEU A 12 -21.80 0.98 11.59
N VAL A 13 -22.38 -0.02 12.25
CA VAL A 13 -21.95 -1.43 12.13
C VAL A 13 -23.06 -2.23 11.48
N LEU A 14 -22.73 -2.92 10.39
CA LEU A 14 -23.63 -3.87 9.73
C LEU A 14 -23.00 -5.26 9.85
N ASP A 15 -23.31 -5.97 10.94
CA ASP A 15 -22.77 -7.31 11.23
C ASP A 15 -23.65 -8.40 10.61
N ARG A 16 -23.06 -9.30 9.82
CA ARG A 16 -23.72 -10.49 9.24
C ARG A 16 -25.00 -10.18 8.46
N CYS A 17 -24.97 -9.09 7.72
CA CYS A 17 -26.06 -8.62 6.90
C CYS A 17 -25.91 -9.09 5.44
N LYS A 18 -27.03 -9.10 4.70
CA LYS A 18 -27.08 -9.44 3.27
C LYS A 18 -27.85 -8.36 2.52
N LYS A 19 -27.49 -8.09 1.26
CA LYS A 19 -28.20 -7.16 0.37
C LYS A 19 -28.29 -5.76 0.95
N ILE A 20 -27.12 -5.15 1.18
CA ILE A 20 -27.00 -3.81 1.74
C ILE A 20 -26.93 -2.78 0.61
N LEU A 21 -27.71 -1.72 0.73
CA LEU A 21 -27.55 -0.50 -0.06
C LEU A 21 -27.36 0.69 0.90
N LEU A 22 -26.21 1.36 0.79
CA LEU A 22 -25.97 2.68 1.39
C LEU A 22 -25.80 3.69 0.26
N GLU A 23 -26.68 4.68 0.19
CA GLU A 23 -26.73 5.61 -0.93
C GLU A 23 -27.07 7.05 -0.55
N GLY A 24 -26.33 8.01 -1.10
CA GLY A 24 -26.69 9.43 -1.13
C GLY A 24 -26.59 10.18 0.21
N VAL A 25 -26.19 9.50 1.28
CA VAL A 25 -26.14 10.07 2.63
C VAL A 25 -24.75 10.58 3.00
N THR A 26 -24.74 11.55 3.91
CA THR A 26 -23.53 12.04 4.56
C THR A 26 -23.38 11.40 5.94
N PHE A 27 -22.21 10.82 6.21
CA PHE A 27 -21.80 10.41 7.56
C PHE A 27 -20.71 11.35 8.06
N GLN A 28 -20.83 11.84 9.29
CA GLN A 28 -19.85 12.78 9.83
C GLN A 28 -19.72 12.71 11.36
N ASN A 29 -18.54 13.14 11.85
CA ASN A 29 -18.20 13.21 13.28
C ASN A 29 -18.31 11.85 14.00
N SER A 30 -17.77 10.80 13.36
CA SER A 30 -17.74 9.45 13.93
C SER A 30 -16.94 9.39 15.24
N PRO A 31 -17.36 8.61 16.25
CA PRO A 31 -16.57 8.43 17.49
C PRO A 31 -15.28 7.63 17.29
N ALA A 32 -15.26 6.72 16.32
CA ALA A 32 -14.13 5.89 15.87
C ALA A 32 -14.32 5.58 14.38
N TRP A 33 -14.22 4.33 13.93
CA TRP A 33 -14.48 3.93 12.55
C TRP A 33 -15.90 4.31 12.13
N CYS A 34 -16.04 4.88 10.92
CA CYS A 34 -17.32 5.44 10.50
C CYS A 34 -18.27 4.36 9.95
N LEU A 35 -17.91 3.71 8.84
CA LEU A 35 -18.72 2.66 8.23
C LEU A 35 -18.02 1.31 8.40
N HIS A 36 -18.64 0.40 9.15
CA HIS A 36 -18.08 -0.93 9.39
C HIS A 36 -19.07 -2.05 8.99
N PRO A 37 -19.22 -2.34 7.69
CA PRO A 37 -19.79 -3.61 7.27
C PRO A 37 -18.84 -4.74 7.68
N LEU A 38 -19.37 -5.67 8.47
CA LEU A 38 -18.64 -6.77 9.09
C LEU A 38 -19.30 -8.09 8.72
N MET A 39 -18.52 -9.04 8.19
CA MET A 39 -18.99 -10.39 7.86
C MET A 39 -20.26 -10.40 7.00
N SER A 40 -20.39 -9.43 6.09
CA SER A 40 -21.60 -9.16 5.32
C SER A 40 -21.40 -9.41 3.83
N GLU A 41 -22.50 -9.63 3.08
CA GLU A 41 -22.45 -9.95 1.65
C GLU A 41 -23.44 -9.15 0.80
N ASP A 42 -23.11 -9.01 -0.49
CA ASP A 42 -23.89 -8.31 -1.50
C ASP A 42 -24.16 -6.85 -1.08
N ILE A 43 -23.08 -6.06 -1.07
CA ILE A 43 -23.06 -4.69 -0.54
C ILE A 43 -22.84 -3.70 -1.68
N THR A 44 -23.71 -2.69 -1.77
CA THR A 44 -23.52 -1.52 -2.63
C THR A 44 -23.41 -0.27 -1.78
N ILE A 45 -22.30 0.44 -1.91
CA ILE A 45 -22.04 1.74 -1.30
C ILE A 45 -21.84 2.72 -2.45
N ARG A 46 -22.72 3.72 -2.58
CA ARG A 46 -22.61 4.68 -3.68
C ARG A 46 -23.05 6.08 -3.33
N ASN A 47 -22.44 7.09 -3.96
CA ASN A 47 -22.81 8.48 -3.79
C ASN A 47 -22.78 8.93 -2.32
N LEU A 48 -21.89 8.36 -1.50
CA LEU A 48 -21.74 8.76 -0.10
C LEU A 48 -20.78 9.94 0.03
N TYR A 49 -20.98 10.73 1.09
CA TYR A 49 -19.96 11.63 1.60
C TYR A 49 -19.63 11.28 3.05
N VAL A 50 -18.40 10.87 3.32
CA VAL A 50 -17.94 10.52 4.68
C VAL A 50 -16.93 11.57 5.13
N LYS A 51 -17.25 12.28 6.22
CA LYS A 51 -16.47 13.42 6.71
C LYS A 51 -16.16 13.34 8.20
N ASN A 52 -14.93 13.04 8.54
CA ASN A 52 -14.43 13.10 9.92
C ASN A 52 -13.34 14.17 10.04
N PRO A 53 -13.19 14.85 11.20
CA PRO A 53 -12.07 15.74 11.42
C PRO A 53 -10.73 15.03 11.16
N TRP A 54 -9.77 15.74 10.57
CA TRP A 54 -8.43 15.18 10.25
C TRP A 54 -7.70 14.63 11.48
N TYR A 55 -8.00 15.16 12.67
CA TYR A 55 -7.43 14.74 13.95
C TYR A 55 -8.26 13.65 14.66
N ALA A 56 -9.33 13.15 14.04
CA ALA A 56 -10.18 12.12 14.62
C ALA A 56 -9.40 10.80 14.74
N GLN A 57 -9.07 10.45 15.98
CA GLN A 57 -8.30 9.24 16.30
C GLN A 57 -9.08 7.98 15.89
N ASN A 58 -8.52 7.15 15.01
CA ASN A 58 -9.22 6.00 14.41
C ASN A 58 -10.50 6.44 13.67
N GLY A 59 -10.46 7.60 13.02
CA GLY A 59 -11.59 8.19 12.31
C GLY A 59 -11.73 7.70 10.88
N ASP A 60 -11.48 6.41 10.63
CA ASP A 60 -11.55 5.75 9.32
C ASP A 60 -12.89 6.02 8.61
N GLY A 61 -12.86 6.07 7.27
CA GLY A 61 -14.03 6.30 6.44
C GLY A 61 -14.89 5.06 6.24
N LEU A 62 -14.29 4.02 5.66
CA LEU A 62 -14.93 2.73 5.42
C LEU A 62 -14.00 1.58 5.78
N ASP A 63 -14.45 0.73 6.69
CA ASP A 63 -13.80 -0.49 7.13
C ASP A 63 -14.60 -1.69 6.65
N LEU A 64 -14.19 -2.25 5.51
CA LEU A 64 -14.83 -3.43 4.95
C LEU A 64 -14.16 -4.68 5.52
N GLU A 65 -14.78 -5.30 6.53
CA GLU A 65 -14.18 -6.41 7.28
C GLU A 65 -14.86 -7.76 7.01
N SER A 66 -14.10 -8.73 6.50
CA SER A 66 -14.58 -10.08 6.17
C SER A 66 -15.84 -10.10 5.29
N CYS A 67 -15.96 -9.16 4.35
CA CYS A 67 -17.14 -9.01 3.49
C CYS A 67 -16.95 -9.62 2.09
N LYS A 68 -18.07 -9.91 1.41
CA LYS A 68 -18.07 -10.56 0.09
C LYS A 68 -19.00 -9.89 -0.90
N ASN A 69 -18.57 -9.79 -2.16
CA ASN A 69 -19.35 -9.21 -3.26
C ASN A 69 -19.74 -7.76 -2.96
N VAL A 70 -18.79 -6.85 -3.09
CA VAL A 70 -18.95 -5.46 -2.67
C VAL A 70 -18.64 -4.52 -3.82
N VAL A 71 -19.50 -3.51 -4.01
CA VAL A 71 -19.28 -2.40 -4.94
C VAL A 71 -19.28 -1.10 -4.13
N ILE A 72 -18.19 -0.35 -4.25
CA ILE A 72 -18.03 0.99 -3.69
C ILE A 72 -17.81 1.93 -4.87
N GLU A 73 -18.72 2.87 -5.10
CA GLU A 73 -18.61 3.77 -6.25
C GLU A 73 -19.03 5.21 -5.97
N ASN A 74 -18.49 6.16 -6.75
CA ASN A 74 -18.94 7.55 -6.79
C ASN A 74 -19.00 8.23 -5.41
N SER A 75 -18.14 7.82 -4.48
CA SER A 75 -18.18 8.25 -3.08
C SER A 75 -16.97 9.09 -2.72
N VAL A 76 -17.14 9.96 -1.72
CA VAL A 76 -16.12 10.91 -1.29
C VAL A 76 -15.81 10.70 0.18
N PHE A 77 -14.52 10.65 0.52
CA PHE A 77 -14.02 10.44 1.88
C PHE A 77 -13.06 11.57 2.25
N ASP A 78 -13.23 12.16 3.44
CA ASP A 78 -12.37 13.20 4.00
C ASP A 78 -12.31 12.97 5.53
N VAL A 79 -11.26 12.30 5.99
CA VAL A 79 -11.28 11.56 7.26
C VAL A 79 -9.97 11.66 8.05
N GLY A 80 -10.02 11.24 9.31
CA GLY A 80 -8.89 11.33 10.25
C GLY A 80 -7.96 10.11 10.28
N ASP A 81 -8.32 9.02 9.59
CA ASP A 81 -7.48 7.82 9.45
C ASP A 81 -7.63 7.26 8.02
N ASP A 82 -7.64 5.95 7.78
CA ASP A 82 -7.73 5.38 6.43
C ASP A 82 -9.08 5.72 5.74
N GLY A 83 -9.03 6.07 4.44
CA GLY A 83 -10.21 6.45 3.65
C GLY A 83 -11.10 5.25 3.32
N ILE A 84 -10.57 4.34 2.50
CA ILE A 84 -11.21 3.06 2.15
C ILE A 84 -10.29 1.93 2.61
N CYS A 85 -10.64 1.25 3.70
CA CYS A 85 -9.84 0.23 4.33
C CYS A 85 -10.47 -1.17 4.22
N ILE A 86 -9.70 -2.11 3.67
CA ILE A 86 -10.05 -3.52 3.60
C ILE A 86 -9.44 -4.27 4.79
N LYS A 87 -10.28 -4.97 5.55
CA LYS A 87 -9.90 -5.76 6.73
C LYS A 87 -10.50 -7.16 6.67
N SER A 88 -10.09 -8.05 7.55
CA SER A 88 -10.57 -9.43 7.67
C SER A 88 -10.18 -10.04 9.03
N GLY A 89 -10.35 -9.27 10.11
CA GLY A 89 -9.97 -9.67 11.46
C GLY A 89 -8.46 -9.63 11.74
N ARG A 90 -8.13 -9.73 13.02
CA ARG A 90 -6.80 -9.49 13.56
C ARG A 90 -6.22 -10.70 14.29
N ASP A 91 -4.94 -10.96 14.05
CA ASP A 91 -4.12 -11.95 14.73
C ASP A 91 -4.80 -13.32 14.82
N GLU A 92 -4.68 -14.01 15.95
CA GLU A 92 -5.20 -15.37 16.13
C GLU A 92 -6.72 -15.45 15.88
N GLU A 93 -7.48 -14.46 16.33
CA GLU A 93 -8.94 -14.45 16.16
C GLU A 93 -9.35 -14.23 14.70
N GLY A 94 -8.63 -13.40 13.96
CA GLY A 94 -8.83 -13.26 12.52
C GLY A 94 -8.47 -14.54 11.75
N ARG A 95 -7.39 -15.23 12.15
CA ARG A 95 -6.99 -16.52 11.56
C ARG A 95 -8.02 -17.62 11.83
N LYS A 96 -8.50 -17.74 13.09
CA LYS A 96 -9.57 -18.68 13.46
C LYS A 96 -10.85 -18.43 12.67
N ARG A 97 -11.20 -17.15 12.46
CA ARG A 97 -12.35 -16.77 11.65
C ARG A 97 -12.18 -17.23 10.20
N GLY A 98 -10.98 -17.06 9.62
CA GLY A 98 -10.66 -17.56 8.29
C GLY A 98 -11.55 -16.97 7.17
N MET A 99 -12.14 -15.80 7.40
CA MET A 99 -13.06 -15.14 6.47
C MET A 99 -12.35 -13.95 5.81
N PRO A 100 -11.91 -14.08 4.54
CA PRO A 100 -11.31 -12.96 3.83
C PRO A 100 -12.35 -11.90 3.49
N THR A 101 -11.89 -10.69 3.21
CA THR A 101 -12.67 -9.77 2.36
C THR A 101 -12.38 -10.08 0.90
N GLU A 102 -13.41 -10.40 0.12
CA GLU A 102 -13.23 -10.87 -1.26
C GLU A 102 -14.29 -10.40 -2.25
N ASN A 103 -13.89 -10.30 -3.53
CA ASN A 103 -14.73 -9.84 -4.64
C ASN A 103 -15.22 -8.40 -4.42
N VAL A 104 -14.29 -7.46 -4.42
CA VAL A 104 -14.56 -6.03 -4.15
C VAL A 104 -14.23 -5.20 -5.37
N ILE A 105 -15.12 -4.29 -5.75
CA ILE A 105 -14.90 -3.27 -6.75
C ILE A 105 -14.96 -1.90 -6.07
N VAL A 106 -13.91 -1.11 -6.23
CA VAL A 106 -13.86 0.30 -5.82
C VAL A 106 -13.70 1.13 -7.09
N LYS A 107 -14.65 2.03 -7.39
CA LYS A 107 -14.63 2.80 -8.63
C LYS A 107 -14.98 4.28 -8.44
N ASN A 108 -14.31 5.18 -9.14
CA ASN A 108 -14.70 6.59 -9.21
C ASN A 108 -14.88 7.25 -7.83
N CYS A 109 -14.00 6.91 -6.89
CA CYS A 109 -14.02 7.48 -5.54
C CYS A 109 -12.95 8.55 -5.40
N THR A 110 -13.25 9.58 -4.61
CA THR A 110 -12.28 10.62 -4.23
C THR A 110 -12.00 10.55 -2.75
N VAL A 111 -10.72 10.49 -2.38
CA VAL A 111 -10.28 10.57 -0.99
C VAL A 111 -9.45 11.83 -0.83
N TYR A 112 -9.89 12.72 0.07
CA TYR A 112 -9.16 13.92 0.47
C TYR A 112 -8.19 13.57 1.61
N HIS A 113 -8.18 14.32 2.71
CA HIS A 113 -7.33 13.97 3.84
C HIS A 113 -7.70 12.57 4.35
N ALA A 114 -6.69 11.72 4.54
CA ALA A 114 -6.77 10.39 5.13
C ALA A 114 -5.35 9.85 5.35
N HIS A 115 -5.16 8.88 6.26
CA HIS A 115 -3.89 8.17 6.41
C HIS A 115 -3.55 7.27 5.21
N GLY A 116 -4.55 6.95 4.39
CA GLY A 116 -4.41 6.15 3.18
C GLY A 116 -5.61 6.33 2.26
N GLY A 117 -5.37 6.53 0.96
CA GLY A 117 -6.45 6.62 -0.03
C GLY A 117 -7.21 5.29 -0.17
N PHE A 118 -6.51 4.25 -0.60
CA PHE A 118 -7.00 2.87 -0.56
C PHE A 118 -6.04 2.00 0.24
N VAL A 119 -6.58 1.26 1.19
CA VAL A 119 -5.81 0.57 2.22
C VAL A 119 -6.23 -0.88 2.33
N ILE A 120 -5.24 -1.77 2.50
CA ILE A 120 -5.46 -3.14 2.97
C ILE A 120 -4.68 -3.35 4.26
N GLY A 121 -5.39 -3.71 5.34
CA GLY A 121 -4.82 -4.02 6.65
C GLY A 121 -5.03 -2.94 7.72
N SER A 122 -4.39 -3.04 8.89
CA SER A 122 -3.44 -4.09 9.25
C SER A 122 -4.09 -5.41 9.63
N GLU A 123 -5.38 -5.37 9.95
CA GLU A 123 -6.22 -6.50 10.34
C GLU A 123 -6.60 -7.33 9.10
N MET A 124 -5.64 -8.02 8.50
CA MET A 124 -5.81 -8.82 7.28
C MET A 124 -5.66 -10.34 7.51
N SER A 125 -5.87 -10.81 8.73
CA SER A 125 -5.55 -12.19 9.15
C SER A 125 -6.40 -13.28 8.48
N GLY A 126 -7.66 -12.98 8.16
CA GLY A 126 -8.52 -13.83 7.32
C GLY A 126 -8.21 -13.76 5.82
N GLY A 127 -7.40 -12.79 5.38
CA GLY A 127 -6.99 -12.55 4.00
C GLY A 127 -7.80 -11.48 3.27
N ALA A 128 -7.30 -11.03 2.12
CA ALA A 128 -8.01 -10.14 1.21
C ALA A 128 -7.71 -10.52 -0.23
N ARG A 129 -8.73 -10.72 -1.07
CA ARG A 129 -8.50 -11.19 -2.45
C ARG A 129 -9.54 -10.79 -3.47
N ASN A 130 -9.14 -10.81 -4.74
CA ASN A 130 -9.99 -10.48 -5.88
C ASN A 130 -10.59 -9.08 -5.71
N ILE A 131 -9.73 -8.07 -5.64
CA ILE A 131 -10.12 -6.67 -5.45
C ILE A 131 -9.70 -5.85 -6.65
N TYR A 132 -10.64 -5.12 -7.23
CA TYR A 132 -10.42 -4.21 -8.35
C TYR A 132 -10.65 -2.77 -7.91
N VAL A 133 -9.62 -1.92 -8.01
CA VAL A 133 -9.69 -0.49 -7.69
C VAL A 133 -9.42 0.32 -8.95
N ASN A 134 -10.36 1.16 -9.36
CA ASN A 134 -10.26 1.84 -10.65
C ASN A 134 -10.82 3.26 -10.66
N ASP A 135 -10.20 4.16 -11.42
CA ASP A 135 -10.63 5.55 -11.60
C ASP A 135 -10.74 6.33 -10.27
N CYS A 136 -9.84 6.10 -9.32
CA CYS A 136 -9.86 6.79 -8.02
C CYS A 136 -8.88 7.97 -7.96
N THR A 137 -9.22 8.96 -7.15
CA THR A 137 -8.42 10.18 -6.94
C THR A 137 -8.08 10.36 -5.46
N PHE A 138 -6.80 10.53 -5.13
CA PHE A 138 -6.31 10.75 -3.76
C PHE A 138 -5.61 12.11 -3.66
N ILE A 139 -6.09 13.00 -2.80
CA ILE A 139 -5.61 14.38 -2.71
C ILE A 139 -5.32 14.72 -1.25
N GLY A 140 -4.06 14.89 -0.90
CA GLY A 140 -3.67 15.21 0.47
C GLY A 140 -3.78 14.04 1.46
N THR A 141 -3.95 12.81 0.96
CA THR A 141 -3.79 11.61 1.79
C THR A 141 -2.33 11.42 2.18
N ASP A 142 -2.03 10.99 3.40
CA ASP A 142 -0.67 10.72 3.85
C ASP A 142 0.05 9.71 2.96
N ILE A 143 -0.66 8.63 2.60
CA ILE A 143 -0.21 7.59 1.68
C ILE A 143 -1.28 7.39 0.61
N GLY A 144 -0.88 7.18 -0.65
CA GLY A 144 -1.81 6.88 -1.74
C GLY A 144 -2.42 5.48 -1.63
N LEU A 145 -1.65 4.48 -2.09
CA LEU A 145 -2.01 3.05 -1.99
C LEU A 145 -1.23 2.40 -0.86
N ARG A 146 -1.92 1.88 0.15
CA ARG A 146 -1.31 1.43 1.41
C ARG A 146 -1.61 -0.04 1.71
N PHE A 147 -0.59 -0.88 1.73
CA PHE A 147 -0.68 -2.29 2.12
C PHE A 147 0.15 -2.51 3.38
N LYS A 148 -0.53 -2.78 4.51
CA LYS A 148 0.11 -2.84 5.83
C LYS A 148 -0.17 -4.15 6.54
N THR A 149 0.87 -4.79 7.05
CA THR A 149 0.76 -6.00 7.87
C THR A 149 1.98 -6.12 8.79
N THR A 150 1.97 -7.09 9.70
CA THR A 150 3.09 -7.40 10.57
C THR A 150 3.06 -8.87 10.98
N ARG A 151 4.18 -9.38 11.47
CA ARG A 151 4.25 -10.73 12.03
C ARG A 151 3.22 -10.90 13.15
N GLY A 152 2.61 -12.08 13.21
CA GLY A 152 1.49 -12.36 14.10
C GLY A 152 0.14 -12.15 13.44
N ARG A 153 0.03 -11.36 12.35
CA ARG A 153 -1.23 -11.27 11.58
C ARG A 153 -1.54 -12.57 10.85
N GLY A 154 -0.56 -13.15 10.15
CA GLY A 154 -0.83 -14.20 9.17
C GLY A 154 -1.62 -13.67 7.98
N GLY A 155 -2.42 -14.52 7.34
CA GLY A 155 -3.27 -14.14 6.22
C GLY A 155 -2.50 -13.85 4.93
N ILE A 156 -3.23 -13.75 3.83
CA ILE A 156 -2.68 -13.49 2.49
C ILE A 156 -3.49 -12.38 1.84
N VAL A 157 -2.80 -11.39 1.29
CA VAL A 157 -3.38 -10.43 0.33
C VAL A 157 -2.92 -10.84 -1.07
N GLU A 158 -3.87 -11.16 -1.94
CA GLU A 158 -3.58 -11.63 -3.30
C GLU A 158 -4.64 -11.27 -4.33
N ASN A 159 -4.27 -11.27 -5.61
CA ASN A 159 -5.17 -10.94 -6.72
C ASN A 159 -5.79 -9.54 -6.57
N ILE A 160 -4.93 -8.54 -6.38
CA ILE A 160 -5.32 -7.14 -6.28
C ILE A 160 -4.95 -6.45 -7.60
N TYR A 161 -5.93 -5.77 -8.20
CA TYR A 161 -5.81 -5.13 -9.49
C TYR A 161 -6.20 -3.66 -9.35
N ILE A 162 -5.24 -2.77 -9.55
CA ILE A 162 -5.42 -1.33 -9.38
C ILE A 162 -5.10 -0.64 -10.71
N ASN A 163 -5.98 0.23 -11.17
CA ASN A 163 -5.86 0.90 -12.45
C ASN A 163 -6.34 2.35 -12.41
N ASN A 164 -5.69 3.24 -13.17
CA ASN A 164 -6.13 4.64 -13.35
C ASN A 164 -6.30 5.39 -12.02
N ILE A 165 -5.19 5.62 -11.33
CA ILE A 165 -5.16 6.35 -10.05
C ILE A 165 -4.50 7.70 -10.25
N THR A 166 -5.18 8.76 -9.81
CA THR A 166 -4.61 10.11 -9.76
C THR A 166 -4.30 10.48 -8.31
N MET A 167 -3.08 10.93 -8.05
CA MET A 167 -2.63 11.35 -6.73
C MET A 167 -2.07 12.76 -6.76
N LYS A 168 -2.32 13.54 -5.70
CA LYS A 168 -1.78 14.88 -5.56
C LYS A 168 -1.45 15.18 -4.10
N ASP A 169 -0.30 15.83 -3.89
CA ASP A 169 0.11 16.37 -2.60
C ASP A 169 0.16 15.28 -1.50
N ILE A 170 0.84 14.16 -1.76
CA ILE A 170 0.96 12.99 -0.87
C ILE A 170 2.17 13.19 0.07
N PRO A 171 2.01 13.48 1.37
CA PRO A 171 3.14 13.77 2.25
C PRO A 171 4.12 12.59 2.42
N GLY A 172 3.63 11.35 2.42
CA GLY A 172 4.41 10.12 2.56
C GLY A 172 4.60 9.39 1.23
N GLU A 173 4.25 8.10 1.20
CA GLU A 173 4.44 7.25 0.02
C GLU A 173 3.25 7.29 -0.95
N ALA A 174 3.51 7.40 -2.25
CA ALA A 174 2.45 7.20 -3.25
C ALA A 174 1.97 5.73 -3.26
N ILE A 175 2.90 4.78 -3.16
CA ILE A 175 2.61 3.34 -3.08
C ILE A 175 3.47 2.72 -1.99
N LEU A 176 2.83 2.07 -1.01
CA LEU A 176 3.51 1.44 0.13
C LEU A 176 3.07 -0.01 0.31
N PHE A 177 4.05 -0.90 0.40
CA PHE A 177 3.92 -2.25 0.92
C PHE A 177 4.81 -2.40 2.15
N ASP A 178 4.22 -2.61 3.32
CA ASP A 178 4.97 -2.73 4.56
C ASP A 178 4.51 -3.92 5.41
N MET A 179 5.43 -4.85 5.64
CA MET A 179 5.24 -6.02 6.50
C MET A 179 5.81 -5.85 7.92
N TYR A 180 6.20 -4.62 8.30
CA TYR A 180 6.65 -4.24 9.63
C TYR A 180 5.76 -3.16 10.27
N TYR A 181 4.45 -3.21 10.00
CA TYR A 181 3.51 -2.25 10.57
C TYR A 181 3.56 -2.21 12.11
N ALA A 182 3.52 -1.01 12.67
CA ALA A 182 3.71 -0.74 14.09
C ALA A 182 2.55 0.02 14.78
N ALA A 183 1.38 0.16 14.13
CA ALA A 183 0.24 0.91 14.68
C ALA A 183 0.56 2.36 15.06
N GLN A 184 1.28 3.05 14.17
CA GLN A 184 1.67 4.46 14.31
C GLN A 184 1.24 5.25 13.06
N ASP A 185 1.05 6.56 13.23
CA ASP A 185 0.70 7.48 12.14
C ASP A 185 1.73 7.42 11.01
N PRO A 186 1.33 7.44 9.74
CA PRO A 186 2.27 7.30 8.62
C PRO A 186 3.26 8.47 8.53
N ILE A 187 2.82 9.68 8.88
CA ILE A 187 3.66 10.88 8.90
C ILE A 187 4.24 11.08 10.29
N LEU A 188 5.56 11.25 10.35
CA LEU A 188 6.25 11.57 11.60
C LEU A 188 5.84 12.95 12.10
N LEU A 189 5.51 13.03 13.38
CA LEU A 189 5.34 14.33 14.03
C LEU A 189 6.68 15.02 14.23
N ALA A 190 6.69 16.36 14.25
CA ALA A 190 7.91 17.12 14.43
C ALA A 190 8.63 16.75 15.74
N GLY A 191 9.88 16.28 15.63
CA GLY A 191 10.69 15.83 16.78
C GLY A 191 10.49 14.37 17.17
N GLU A 192 9.56 13.65 16.54
CA GLU A 192 9.42 12.21 16.71
C GLU A 192 10.60 11.46 16.08
N GLN A 193 11.18 10.50 16.80
CA GLN A 193 12.16 9.57 16.27
C GLN A 193 11.62 8.15 16.38
N ARG A 194 11.61 7.43 15.26
CA ARG A 194 11.26 6.01 15.23
C ARG A 194 12.52 5.20 14.96
N ALA A 195 12.83 4.29 15.86
CA ALA A 195 13.87 3.31 15.60
C ALA A 195 13.44 2.41 14.43
N PRO A 196 14.33 2.10 13.48
CA PRO A 196 14.01 1.14 12.44
C PRO A 196 13.71 -0.22 13.08
N PRO A 197 12.78 -1.02 12.50
CA PRO A 197 12.50 -2.34 13.03
C PRO A 197 13.75 -3.23 12.96
N ARG A 198 13.85 -4.17 13.90
CA ARG A 198 14.93 -5.17 13.85
C ARG A 198 14.72 -6.09 12.65
N VAL A 199 15.74 -6.15 11.79
CA VAL A 199 15.74 -7.06 10.63
C VAL A 199 16.31 -8.40 11.09
N GLU A 200 15.44 -9.39 11.25
CA GLU A 200 15.79 -10.77 11.51
C GLU A 200 14.86 -11.72 10.73
N ALA A 201 15.41 -12.86 10.31
CA ALA A 201 14.63 -13.93 9.70
C ALA A 201 14.04 -14.81 10.81
N LEU A 202 12.74 -15.05 10.78
CA LEU A 202 12.05 -15.93 11.72
C LEU A 202 11.50 -17.18 11.01
N PRO A 203 11.18 -18.26 11.74
CA PRO A 203 10.49 -19.40 11.16
C PRO A 203 9.14 -18.99 10.55
N VAL A 204 8.86 -19.49 9.35
CA VAL A 204 7.57 -19.30 8.69
C VAL A 204 6.51 -20.13 9.41
N GLY A 205 5.37 -19.52 9.75
CA GLY A 205 4.23 -20.17 10.37
C GLY A 205 2.91 -19.48 10.05
N GLU A 206 1.82 -19.86 10.72
CA GLU A 206 0.49 -19.31 10.47
C GLU A 206 0.38 -17.78 10.70
N GLY A 207 1.25 -17.23 11.55
CA GLY A 207 1.33 -15.79 11.83
C GLY A 207 2.20 -15.01 10.84
N THR A 208 2.83 -15.67 9.86
CA THR A 208 3.64 -15.01 8.82
C THR A 208 2.73 -14.49 7.71
N PRO A 209 2.54 -13.17 7.55
CA PRO A 209 1.67 -12.63 6.52
C PRO A 209 2.32 -12.69 5.14
N GLN A 210 1.54 -12.50 4.08
CA GLN A 210 2.06 -12.41 2.71
C GLN A 210 1.29 -11.41 1.85
N PHE A 211 2.03 -10.58 1.12
CA PHE A 211 1.53 -9.83 -0.03
C PHE A 211 2.05 -10.48 -1.31
N ARG A 212 1.13 -10.87 -2.21
CA ARG A 212 1.50 -11.44 -3.51
C ARG A 212 0.51 -11.12 -4.61
N ASP A 213 0.93 -11.21 -5.87
CA ASP A 213 0.03 -11.17 -7.03
C ASP A 213 -0.81 -9.87 -7.08
N ILE A 214 -0.10 -8.73 -7.08
CA ILE A 214 -0.69 -7.38 -7.09
C ILE A 214 -0.24 -6.64 -8.34
N GLN A 215 -1.19 -6.10 -9.09
CA GLN A 215 -0.95 -5.35 -10.31
C GLN A 215 -1.46 -3.92 -10.13
N ILE A 216 -0.59 -2.95 -10.34
CA ILE A 216 -0.92 -1.53 -10.27
C ILE A 216 -0.52 -0.91 -11.61
N ASN A 217 -1.50 -0.36 -12.33
CA ASN A 217 -1.33 0.16 -13.67
C ASN A 217 -1.83 1.60 -13.76
N ASN A 218 -1.23 2.42 -14.63
CA ASN A 218 -1.73 3.76 -14.96
C ASN A 218 -1.89 4.66 -13.71
N VAL A 219 -0.77 4.98 -13.07
CA VAL A 219 -0.73 5.88 -11.90
C VAL A 219 -0.06 7.20 -12.27
N VAL A 220 -0.74 8.31 -11.99
CA VAL A 220 -0.19 9.65 -12.10
C VAL A 220 -0.16 10.27 -10.72
N CYS A 221 1.02 10.64 -10.23
CA CYS A 221 1.18 11.27 -8.93
C CYS A 221 1.96 12.58 -9.08
N ASN A 222 1.34 13.68 -8.66
CA ASN A 222 1.96 15.01 -8.61
C ASN A 222 2.25 15.38 -7.15
N GLY A 223 3.47 15.08 -6.71
CA GLY A 223 3.95 15.35 -5.36
C GLY A 223 3.70 14.17 -4.43
N ALA A 224 4.78 13.47 -4.09
CA ALA A 224 4.85 12.51 -3.00
C ALA A 224 6.13 12.71 -2.16
N GLY A 225 6.14 12.34 -0.88
CA GLY A 225 7.38 12.20 -0.13
C GLY A 225 8.28 11.11 -0.73
N LYS A 226 7.70 9.95 -1.06
CA LYS A 226 8.41 8.84 -1.71
C LYS A 226 7.52 8.19 -2.78
N ALA A 227 8.11 7.83 -3.92
CA ALA A 227 7.33 7.25 -5.00
C ALA A 227 6.83 5.84 -4.65
N ILE A 228 7.74 4.92 -4.29
CA ILE A 228 7.39 3.52 -4.04
C ILE A 228 8.20 3.01 -2.85
N PHE A 229 7.51 2.42 -1.88
CA PHE A 229 8.14 1.73 -0.76
C PHE A 229 7.70 0.28 -0.70
N VAL A 230 8.67 -0.63 -0.65
CA VAL A 230 8.44 -2.07 -0.49
C VAL A 230 9.32 -2.57 0.63
N ARG A 231 8.71 -3.13 1.67
CA ARG A 231 9.40 -3.76 2.79
C ARG A 231 8.77 -5.10 3.14
N GLY A 232 9.37 -6.17 2.61
CA GLY A 232 9.03 -7.55 2.94
C GLY A 232 9.78 -8.08 4.15
N LEU A 233 9.47 -9.32 4.53
CA LEU A 233 10.19 -10.03 5.59
C LEU A 233 11.33 -10.87 4.98
N PRO A 234 12.48 -11.04 5.66
CA PRO A 234 13.57 -11.89 5.19
C PRO A 234 13.21 -13.36 4.91
N GLU A 235 12.19 -13.89 5.59
CA GLU A 235 11.63 -15.23 5.38
C GLU A 235 10.40 -15.25 4.46
N MET A 236 9.84 -14.08 4.12
CA MET A 236 8.61 -13.95 3.34
C MET A 236 8.57 -12.61 2.61
N ASN A 237 9.14 -12.60 1.41
CA ASN A 237 9.20 -11.43 0.56
C ASN A 237 7.80 -10.94 0.14
N VAL A 238 7.68 -9.62 -0.07
CA VAL A 238 6.61 -9.08 -0.94
C VAL A 238 6.91 -9.57 -2.35
N LYS A 239 5.97 -10.28 -2.99
CA LYS A 239 6.27 -11.01 -4.22
C LYS A 239 5.28 -10.85 -5.34
N ASN A 240 5.71 -11.09 -6.58
CA ASN A 240 4.85 -11.09 -7.76
C ASN A 240 4.05 -9.77 -7.91
N ILE A 241 4.76 -8.64 -7.90
CA ILE A 241 4.16 -7.30 -8.03
C ILE A 241 4.45 -6.77 -9.43
N VAL A 242 3.44 -6.22 -10.11
CA VAL A 242 3.60 -5.54 -11.40
C VAL A 242 3.19 -4.09 -11.24
N LEU A 243 4.12 -3.18 -11.49
CA LEU A 243 3.92 -1.73 -11.50
C LEU A 243 4.14 -1.25 -12.94
N LYS A 244 3.09 -0.78 -13.60
CA LYS A 244 3.13 -0.46 -15.03
C LYS A 244 2.54 0.90 -15.37
N ASP A 245 3.11 1.56 -16.37
CA ASP A 245 2.58 2.77 -16.98
C ASP A 245 2.36 3.88 -15.93
N MET A 246 3.43 4.38 -15.33
CA MET A 246 3.33 5.33 -14.21
C MET A 246 4.17 6.59 -14.44
N VAL A 247 3.67 7.73 -13.96
CA VAL A 247 4.43 8.97 -13.84
C VAL A 247 4.27 9.49 -12.41
N ILE A 248 5.35 9.46 -11.65
CA ILE A 248 5.34 9.85 -10.22
C ILE A 248 6.37 10.95 -10.01
N GLN A 249 5.92 12.13 -9.60
CA GLN A 249 6.76 13.18 -9.04
C GLN A 249 6.83 13.04 -7.52
N ALA A 250 8.04 12.91 -6.98
CA ALA A 250 8.25 12.68 -5.54
C ALA A 250 9.57 13.29 -5.05
N GLN A 251 9.74 13.43 -3.73
CA GLN A 251 11.05 13.80 -3.18
C GLN A 251 12.04 12.66 -3.37
N GLU A 252 11.64 11.44 -2.98
CA GLU A 252 12.43 10.21 -3.10
C GLU A 252 11.82 9.21 -4.08
N GLY A 253 12.67 8.38 -4.69
CA GLY A 253 12.24 7.39 -5.68
C GLY A 253 11.71 6.09 -5.04
N LEU A 254 12.28 4.96 -5.45
CA LEU A 254 11.91 3.64 -4.95
C LEU A 254 12.89 3.15 -3.89
N ASP A 255 12.35 2.67 -2.76
CA ASP A 255 13.07 1.84 -1.79
C ASP A 255 12.40 0.46 -1.72
N MET A 256 13.17 -0.58 -2.00
CA MET A 256 12.71 -1.97 -1.96
C MET A 256 13.63 -2.82 -1.11
N THR A 257 13.06 -3.48 -0.11
CA THR A 257 13.72 -4.43 0.77
C THR A 257 12.94 -5.73 0.80
N GLU A 258 13.63 -6.84 0.59
CA GLU A 258 13.03 -8.19 0.60
C GLU A 258 11.83 -8.28 -0.36
N GLY A 259 12.01 -7.81 -1.60
CA GLY A 259 11.08 -8.02 -2.71
C GLY A 259 11.48 -9.19 -3.60
N SER A 260 10.51 -9.91 -4.19
CA SER A 260 10.81 -10.95 -5.18
C SER A 260 9.85 -10.99 -6.37
N ASN A 261 10.37 -11.21 -7.58
CA ASN A 261 9.57 -11.22 -8.81
C ASN A 261 8.76 -9.93 -9.01
N ILE A 262 9.38 -8.77 -8.84
CA ILE A 262 8.73 -7.47 -9.00
C ILE A 262 9.13 -6.86 -10.35
N THR A 263 8.14 -6.37 -11.10
CA THR A 263 8.35 -5.74 -12.41
C THR A 263 7.92 -4.28 -12.36
N LEU A 264 8.83 -3.37 -12.74
CA LEU A 264 8.52 -1.99 -13.09
C LEU A 264 8.60 -1.87 -14.61
N GLN A 265 7.49 -1.53 -15.26
CA GLN A 265 7.43 -1.40 -16.72
C GLN A 265 6.85 -0.06 -17.14
N ASN A 266 7.59 0.71 -17.95
CA ASN A 266 7.19 2.05 -18.38
C ASN A 266 6.85 2.96 -17.19
N VAL A 267 7.80 3.10 -16.27
CA VAL A 267 7.66 3.91 -15.04
C VAL A 267 8.61 5.10 -15.12
N LYS A 268 8.07 6.31 -14.99
CA LYS A 268 8.82 7.57 -14.93
C LYS A 268 8.83 8.12 -13.51
N LEU A 269 10.02 8.25 -12.92
CA LEU A 269 10.22 8.81 -11.58
C LEU A 269 10.88 10.19 -11.67
N ILE A 270 10.14 11.25 -11.31
CA ILE A 270 10.64 12.62 -11.29
C ILE A 270 10.98 12.96 -9.83
N THR A 271 12.23 12.71 -9.44
CA THR A 271 12.68 12.86 -8.05
C THR A 271 13.37 14.20 -7.80
N GLU A 272 13.14 14.80 -6.63
CA GLU A 272 13.80 16.05 -6.23
C GLU A 272 15.12 15.82 -5.47
N ASN A 273 15.26 14.69 -4.77
CA ASN A 273 16.47 14.36 -4.00
C ASN A 273 17.60 13.76 -4.86
N LYS A 274 18.85 13.91 -4.40
CA LYS A 274 20.08 13.60 -5.15
C LYS A 274 20.45 12.10 -5.27
N GLY A 275 19.51 11.20 -5.02
CA GLY A 275 19.63 9.76 -5.29
C GLY A 275 19.94 8.88 -4.06
N PRO A 276 19.99 7.55 -4.24
CA PRO A 276 19.67 6.83 -5.48
C PRO A 276 18.19 6.92 -5.87
N VAL A 277 17.87 6.93 -7.17
CA VAL A 277 16.46 6.91 -7.63
C VAL A 277 15.81 5.57 -7.32
N LEU A 278 16.54 4.47 -7.49
CA LEU A 278 16.11 3.12 -7.15
C LEU A 278 17.09 2.53 -6.15
N ASN A 279 16.59 2.08 -5.01
CA ASN A 279 17.36 1.39 -4.00
C ASN A 279 16.75 0.00 -3.79
N ILE A 280 17.53 -1.04 -4.08
CA ILE A 280 17.10 -2.43 -4.05
C ILE A 280 17.99 -3.20 -3.07
N HIS A 281 17.41 -3.67 -1.98
CA HIS A 281 18.08 -4.36 -0.88
C HIS A 281 17.54 -5.78 -0.73
N ASN A 282 18.43 -6.78 -0.64
CA ASN A 282 18.11 -8.20 -0.48
C ASN A 282 16.93 -8.69 -1.36
N SER A 283 16.84 -8.21 -2.59
CA SER A 283 15.67 -8.46 -3.44
C SER A 283 16.05 -9.25 -4.69
N GLN A 284 15.14 -10.10 -5.14
CA GLN A 284 15.43 -11.12 -6.16
C GLN A 284 14.50 -11.03 -7.37
N ASN A 285 15.02 -11.29 -8.56
CA ASN A 285 14.24 -11.33 -9.82
C ASN A 285 13.46 -10.04 -10.09
N ILE A 286 14.14 -8.90 -10.00
CA ILE A 286 13.53 -7.59 -10.24
C ILE A 286 13.69 -7.21 -11.70
N ASN A 287 12.60 -6.91 -12.39
CA ASN A 287 12.62 -6.54 -13.81
C ASN A 287 12.32 -5.05 -13.98
N LEU A 288 13.30 -4.28 -14.42
CA LEU A 288 13.20 -2.85 -14.69
C LEU A 288 13.16 -2.64 -16.22
N ARG A 289 11.97 -2.37 -16.76
CA ARG A 289 11.70 -2.27 -18.21
C ARG A 289 11.24 -0.88 -18.59
N GLY A 290 12.07 -0.11 -19.30
CA GLY A 290 11.71 1.26 -19.68
C GLY A 290 11.46 2.17 -18.47
N VAL A 291 12.26 1.99 -17.40
CA VAL A 291 12.25 2.90 -16.25
C VAL A 291 13.05 4.14 -16.63
N SER A 292 12.43 5.31 -16.49
CA SER A 292 13.02 6.61 -16.78
C SER A 292 12.95 7.53 -15.56
N TYR A 293 13.82 8.54 -15.55
CA TYR A 293 13.97 9.47 -14.44
C TYR A 293 14.35 10.85 -14.93
N ALA A 294 14.29 11.85 -14.05
CA ALA A 294 14.75 13.20 -14.37
C ALA A 294 16.26 13.20 -14.75
N PRO A 295 16.71 14.08 -15.67
CA PRO A 295 18.13 14.18 -16.03
C PRO A 295 19.03 14.53 -14.83
N SER A 296 20.32 14.20 -14.93
CA SER A 296 21.37 14.61 -13.99
C SER A 296 21.27 14.03 -12.58
N VAL A 297 20.71 12.82 -12.45
CA VAL A 297 20.74 12.08 -11.18
C VAL A 297 22.17 11.52 -10.92
N PRO A 298 22.74 11.74 -9.72
CA PRO A 298 24.07 11.23 -9.37
C PRO A 298 24.16 9.70 -9.34
N VAL A 299 23.14 9.04 -8.80
CA VAL A 299 23.03 7.58 -8.73
C VAL A 299 21.60 7.22 -9.12
N TYR A 300 21.43 6.40 -10.15
CA TYR A 300 20.10 5.97 -10.56
C TYR A 300 19.69 4.64 -9.90
N LEU A 301 20.64 3.76 -9.61
CA LEU A 301 20.39 2.46 -8.99
C LEU A 301 21.47 2.12 -7.96
N ASN A 302 21.03 1.86 -6.74
CA ASN A 302 21.83 1.18 -5.71
C ASN A 302 21.27 -0.23 -5.50
N VAL A 303 22.15 -1.24 -5.58
CA VAL A 303 21.84 -2.62 -5.24
C VAL A 303 22.64 -2.99 -4.00
N SER A 304 21.97 -3.56 -3.00
CA SER A 304 22.60 -3.87 -1.73
C SER A 304 22.17 -5.20 -1.12
N GLY A 305 22.99 -5.73 -0.22
CA GLY A 305 22.71 -6.98 0.48
C GLY A 305 23.08 -8.24 -0.32
N GLU A 306 23.63 -9.23 0.39
CA GLU A 306 24.16 -10.47 -0.20
C GLU A 306 23.09 -11.33 -0.90
N LYS A 307 21.81 -11.14 -0.56
CA LYS A 307 20.69 -11.87 -1.18
C LYS A 307 20.20 -11.25 -2.49
N SER A 308 20.71 -10.08 -2.88
CA SER A 308 20.26 -9.42 -4.11
C SER A 308 20.76 -10.15 -5.34
N ALA A 309 19.84 -10.57 -6.22
CA ALA A 309 20.15 -11.36 -7.41
C ALA A 309 19.08 -11.23 -8.51
N GLY A 310 19.49 -11.41 -9.78
CA GLY A 310 18.53 -11.49 -10.90
C GLY A 310 17.84 -10.15 -11.21
N ILE A 311 18.50 -9.02 -10.96
CA ILE A 311 17.98 -7.69 -11.28
C ILE A 311 18.23 -7.42 -12.76
N LYS A 312 17.18 -7.41 -13.57
CA LYS A 312 17.25 -7.22 -15.03
C LYS A 312 16.89 -5.80 -15.40
N ILE A 313 17.70 -5.19 -16.25
CA ILE A 313 17.50 -3.82 -16.74
C ILE A 313 17.39 -3.85 -18.26
N GLU A 314 16.25 -3.40 -18.78
CA GLU A 314 15.92 -3.33 -20.21
C GLU A 314 15.43 -1.90 -20.55
N GLY A 315 16.00 -1.28 -21.59
CA GLY A 315 15.53 0.03 -22.08
C GLY A 315 15.74 1.21 -21.12
N LEU A 316 16.76 1.14 -20.26
CA LEU A 316 17.12 2.24 -19.35
C LEU A 316 17.77 3.39 -20.15
N ASP A 317 17.27 4.61 -19.96
CA ASP A 317 17.86 5.81 -20.58
C ASP A 317 19.20 6.18 -19.91
N LYS A 318 20.29 5.55 -20.38
CA LYS A 318 21.65 5.81 -19.90
C LYS A 318 22.11 7.25 -20.12
N LYS A 319 21.46 8.03 -21.01
CA LYS A 319 21.87 9.41 -21.31
C LYS A 319 21.50 10.40 -20.20
N SER A 320 20.50 10.04 -19.39
CA SER A 320 20.00 10.88 -18.30
C SER A 320 20.73 10.66 -16.96
N ALA A 321 21.50 9.56 -16.82
CA ALA A 321 22.29 9.28 -15.63
C ALA A 321 23.70 9.90 -15.73
N THR A 322 24.14 10.55 -14.66
CA THR A 322 25.50 11.10 -14.54
C THR A 322 26.47 10.21 -13.77
N GLY A 323 25.99 9.12 -13.14
CA GLY A 323 26.83 8.21 -12.36
C GLY A 323 26.43 6.73 -12.45
N PRO A 324 27.28 5.82 -11.93
CA PRO A 324 27.16 4.37 -12.13
C PRO A 324 26.10 3.70 -11.24
N ILE A 325 25.80 2.43 -11.53
CA ILE A 325 25.14 1.53 -10.57
C ILE A 325 26.06 1.35 -9.37
N GLN A 326 25.51 1.50 -8.16
CA GLN A 326 26.23 1.24 -6.92
C GLN A 326 25.91 -0.14 -6.36
N TYR A 327 26.92 -0.76 -5.76
CA TYR A 327 26.81 -2.05 -5.09
C TYR A 327 27.33 -1.89 -3.66
N THR A 328 26.47 -2.16 -2.67
CA THR A 328 26.80 -1.95 -1.25
C THR A 328 26.41 -3.16 -0.40
N PHE A 329 26.92 -3.24 0.83
CA PHE A 329 26.54 -4.28 1.81
C PHE A 329 26.60 -5.72 1.27
N GLY A 330 27.66 -6.08 0.54
CA GLY A 330 27.89 -7.44 0.02
C GLY A 330 27.25 -7.76 -1.33
N ALA A 331 26.46 -6.86 -1.92
CA ALA A 331 26.01 -7.01 -3.30
C ALA A 331 27.19 -6.89 -4.28
N THR A 332 27.09 -7.57 -5.43
CA THR A 332 28.10 -7.53 -6.50
C THR A 332 27.46 -7.27 -7.86
N GLU A 333 28.26 -6.91 -8.86
CA GLU A 333 27.81 -6.71 -10.24
C GLU A 333 27.05 -7.91 -10.83
N LYS A 334 27.33 -9.14 -10.35
CA LYS A 334 26.63 -10.37 -10.76
C LYS A 334 25.14 -10.35 -10.42
N ALA A 335 24.73 -9.51 -9.47
CA ALA A 335 23.32 -9.32 -9.12
C ALA A 335 22.51 -8.67 -10.24
N VAL A 336 23.16 -7.92 -11.14
CA VAL A 336 22.52 -7.13 -12.18
C VAL A 336 22.85 -7.68 -13.58
N GLN A 337 21.83 -7.82 -14.40
CA GLN A 337 21.91 -8.17 -15.82
C GLN A 337 21.33 -7.02 -16.63
N SER A 338 22.19 -6.25 -17.31
CA SER A 338 21.74 -5.18 -18.22
C SER A 338 21.86 -5.66 -19.66
N THR A 339 20.75 -5.62 -20.40
CA THR A 339 20.80 -5.73 -21.85
C THR A 339 20.88 -4.32 -22.41
N SER A 340 21.87 -4.08 -23.28
CA SER A 340 21.94 -2.83 -24.04
C SER A 340 21.09 -3.03 -25.30
N ASN A 341 20.08 -2.19 -25.51
CA ASN A 341 19.48 -2.04 -26.83
C ASN A 341 20.37 -1.17 -27.70
#